data_AF-G4CJJ7-F1
#
_entry.id   AF-G4CJJ7-F1
#
_cell.length_a   1.000
_cell.length_b   1.000
_cell.length_c   1.000
_cell.angle_alpha   90.00
_cell.angle_beta   90.00
_cell.angle_gamma   90.00
#
_symmetry.space_group_name_H-M   'P 1'
#
loop_
_entity.id
_entity.type
_entity.pdbx_description
1 polymer ?
#
loop_
_entity_poly.entity_id
_entity_poly.type
_entity_poly.pdbx_seq_one_letter_code
_entity_poly.pdbx_strand_id
1 'polypeptide(L)'
;MSDIADKIDVSALFGLKPEAAIAHLRRKGLHIGWNWQDTLDEAHSRSFTIAKMTDMSLLADTRNAVVQAMESGGGGREFARTSKPQMQAKGWWGKQTVTNPYGDVQEVQLGSPRRLRTIYHTNRRTAVMAAQYQRMLEAVDTHPYWQYWAILDGRTRKHHAAMHGTVYAHDDPFWQYNYPPNGYNCRCTVKALSRRDAEAAGIEKSDLAAFDQYIGTDQSTGEIYRATRYATPIPQPKGYAPYGKLRHAQFAADAGFNGSPAASHLMDQLWLQKAVDALGQERALQAVTRDMAAEPRVRGFLAWVRTTQGMGYSQHRTYGVGILSARALARFQVAFPSERMGSPVVAYKDKLIAGKKVRRHEKAGNDLDMAAYEKIIRSFGQPDYELWDTRNRHLLLIYDMGGKAIKLAVNMTAEGAEVVSGFYVPMVAIRGAITGGEFVPL
;
A
#
# COMPACT_ATOMS: atom_id res chain seq x y z
N MET A 1 -26.41 -0.03 -43.48
CA MET A 1 -25.64 0.78 -42.51
C MET A 1 -25.38 -0.03 -41.22
N SER A 2 -24.75 -1.20 -41.31
CA SER A 2 -24.57 -2.11 -40.17
C SER A 2 -23.16 -2.72 -40.11
N ASP A 3 -22.11 -1.95 -40.39
CA ASP A 3 -20.77 -2.56 -40.52
C ASP A 3 -19.60 -1.68 -40.04
N ILE A 4 -19.84 -0.81 -39.05
CA ILE A 4 -18.76 -0.02 -38.40
C ILE A 4 -18.74 -0.22 -36.86
N ALA A 5 -19.70 -0.95 -36.30
CA ALA A 5 -19.81 -1.13 -34.84
C ALA A 5 -19.03 -2.34 -34.29
N ASP A 6 -18.49 -3.22 -35.13
CA ASP A 6 -18.07 -4.57 -34.68
C ASP A 6 -16.56 -4.85 -34.72
N LYS A 7 -15.71 -3.83 -34.83
CA LYS A 7 -14.24 -3.98 -34.76
C LYS A 7 -13.51 -2.90 -33.95
N ILE A 8 -14.11 -2.43 -32.85
CA ILE A 8 -13.27 -1.94 -31.75
C ILE A 8 -12.96 -3.15 -30.90
N ASP A 9 -11.84 -3.78 -31.21
CA ASP A 9 -11.27 -4.84 -30.39
C ASP A 9 -11.01 -4.29 -28.98
N VAL A 10 -11.95 -4.55 -28.08
CA VAL A 10 -11.87 -4.16 -26.67
C VAL A 10 -10.62 -4.78 -26.02
N SER A 11 -10.06 -5.87 -26.59
CA SER A 11 -8.78 -6.44 -26.15
C SER A 11 -7.59 -5.54 -26.46
N ALA A 12 -7.63 -4.71 -27.52
CA ALA A 12 -6.59 -3.73 -27.84
C ALA A 12 -6.56 -2.55 -26.84
N LEU A 13 -7.73 -2.17 -26.28
CA LEU A 13 -7.83 -1.15 -25.22
C LEU A 13 -7.41 -1.67 -23.83
N PHE A 14 -7.42 -2.99 -23.62
CA PHE A 14 -6.93 -3.66 -22.42
C PHE A 14 -5.61 -4.41 -22.64
N GLY A 15 -4.95 -4.16 -23.78
CA GLY A 15 -3.82 -4.90 -24.34
C GLY A 15 -2.50 -4.71 -23.60
N LEU A 16 -2.53 -4.84 -22.28
CA LEU A 16 -1.34 -5.20 -21.54
C LEU A 16 -1.17 -6.70 -21.61
N LYS A 17 0.00 -7.14 -22.07
CA LYS A 17 0.46 -8.44 -21.63
C LYS A 17 0.48 -8.44 -20.08
N PRO A 18 0.01 -9.50 -19.41
CA PRO A 18 -0.28 -9.49 -17.97
C PRO A 18 0.94 -9.27 -17.06
N GLU A 19 2.18 -9.22 -17.57
CA GLU A 19 3.40 -9.36 -16.76
C GLU A 19 3.57 -8.22 -15.78
N ALA A 20 3.34 -6.96 -16.16
CA ALA A 20 3.48 -5.84 -15.23
C ALA A 20 2.44 -5.90 -14.08
N ALA A 21 1.21 -6.31 -14.39
CA ALA A 21 0.14 -6.47 -13.41
C ALA A 21 0.35 -7.71 -12.52
N ILE A 22 0.80 -8.82 -13.09
CA ILE A 22 1.18 -10.04 -12.37
C ILE A 22 2.36 -9.75 -11.45
N ALA A 23 3.39 -9.09 -11.96
CA ALA A 23 4.57 -8.75 -11.19
C ALA A 23 4.19 -7.80 -10.05
N HIS A 24 3.25 -6.87 -10.26
CA HIS A 24 2.68 -6.07 -9.18
C HIS A 24 2.01 -6.94 -8.10
N LEU A 25 1.18 -7.93 -8.47
CA LEU A 25 0.56 -8.84 -7.51
C LEU A 25 1.58 -9.70 -6.76
N ARG A 26 2.58 -10.26 -7.46
CA ARG A 26 3.65 -11.07 -6.84
C ARG A 26 4.44 -10.27 -5.81
N ARG A 27 4.64 -8.97 -6.06
CA ARG A 27 5.39 -8.06 -5.19
C ARG A 27 4.58 -7.50 -4.02
N LYS A 28 3.25 -7.64 -4.00
CA LYS A 28 2.46 -7.24 -2.83
C LYS A 28 2.80 -8.12 -1.63
N GLY A 29 3.21 -7.50 -0.53
CA GLY A 29 3.32 -8.15 0.77
C GLY A 29 1.96 -8.68 1.22
N LEU A 30 1.95 -9.70 2.09
CA LEU A 30 0.71 -10.25 2.64
C LEU A 30 0.36 -9.51 3.94
N HIS A 31 -0.91 -9.17 4.15
CA HIS A 31 -1.37 -8.54 5.38
C HIS A 31 -2.67 -9.20 5.87
N ILE A 32 -2.71 -9.53 7.16
CA ILE A 32 -3.90 -10.08 7.81
C ILE A 32 -4.77 -8.94 8.33
N GLY A 33 -6.02 -8.88 7.86
CA GLY A 33 -7.07 -8.02 8.41
C GLY A 33 -8.30 -8.85 8.80
N TRP A 34 -8.93 -8.55 9.94
CA TRP A 34 -10.15 -9.24 10.38
C TRP A 34 -11.40 -8.56 9.81
N ASN A 35 -11.48 -7.24 10.00
CA ASN A 35 -12.42 -6.35 9.35
C ASN A 35 -11.74 -5.73 8.12
N TRP A 36 -12.53 -5.39 7.09
CA TRP A 36 -11.95 -4.70 5.92
C TRP A 36 -11.51 -3.28 6.29
N GLN A 37 -12.12 -2.69 7.33
CA GLN A 37 -11.73 -1.43 7.95
C GLN A 37 -10.35 -1.48 8.60
N ASP A 38 -9.80 -2.67 8.86
CA ASP A 38 -8.43 -2.83 9.41
C ASP A 38 -7.37 -2.56 8.33
N THR A 39 -7.75 -2.59 7.05
CA THR A 39 -6.85 -2.41 5.91
C THR A 39 -7.30 -1.24 5.04
N LEU A 40 -7.39 -0.06 5.66
CA LEU A 40 -7.79 1.15 4.94
C LEU A 40 -6.77 1.58 3.89
N ASP A 41 -7.32 2.06 2.78
CA ASP A 41 -6.73 3.03 1.85
C ASP A 41 -5.38 2.60 1.24
N GLU A 42 -4.27 2.93 1.90
CA GLU A 42 -2.93 2.57 1.45
C GLU A 42 -2.61 1.09 1.65
N ALA A 43 -3.22 0.41 2.63
CA ALA A 43 -2.95 -0.99 2.93
C ALA A 43 -3.41 -1.92 1.81
N HIS A 44 -4.57 -1.66 1.17
CA HIS A 44 -5.02 -2.39 -0.02
C HIS A 44 -4.15 -2.11 -1.25
N SER A 45 -3.56 -0.92 -1.34
CA SER A 45 -2.63 -0.55 -2.41
C SER A 45 -1.24 -1.18 -2.23
N ARG A 46 -0.79 -1.34 -0.98
CA ARG A 46 0.53 -1.88 -0.62
C ARG A 46 0.55 -3.40 -0.42
N SER A 47 -0.51 -3.99 0.14
CA SER A 47 -0.54 -5.40 0.54
C SER A 47 -1.73 -6.17 -0.05
N PHE A 48 -1.54 -7.47 -0.24
CA PHE A 48 -2.61 -8.41 -0.54
C PHE A 48 -3.23 -8.84 0.78
N THR A 49 -4.50 -8.49 0.97
CA THR A 49 -5.26 -8.79 2.18
C THR A 49 -6.68 -9.19 1.82
N ILE A 50 -7.24 -10.10 2.62
CA ILE A 50 -8.61 -10.56 2.51
C ILE A 50 -9.17 -10.56 3.93
N ALA A 51 -10.22 -9.76 4.17
CA ALA A 51 -10.85 -9.69 5.48
C ALA A 51 -11.18 -11.09 6.05
N LYS A 52 -11.00 -11.33 7.34
CA LYS A 52 -11.27 -12.63 8.00
C LYS A 52 -10.40 -13.79 7.49
N MET A 53 -9.37 -13.54 6.69
CA MET A 53 -8.38 -14.55 6.28
C MET A 53 -7.10 -14.31 7.10
N THR A 54 -7.07 -14.90 8.30
CA THR A 54 -5.99 -14.75 9.27
C THR A 54 -4.89 -15.81 9.14
N ASP A 55 -5.10 -16.81 8.28
CA ASP A 55 -4.08 -17.79 7.92
C ASP A 55 -3.21 -17.25 6.79
N MET A 56 -1.92 -17.02 7.07
CA MET A 56 -0.95 -16.53 6.10
C MET A 56 -0.73 -17.48 4.93
N SER A 57 -0.75 -18.79 5.16
CA SER A 57 -0.61 -19.79 4.10
C SER A 57 -1.78 -19.72 3.13
N LEU A 58 -3.00 -19.62 3.66
CA LEU A 58 -4.21 -19.48 2.85
C LEU A 58 -4.23 -18.16 2.06
N LEU A 59 -3.75 -17.07 2.68
CA LEU A 59 -3.64 -15.77 2.02
C LEU A 59 -2.59 -15.78 0.89
N ALA A 60 -1.45 -16.44 1.11
CA ALA A 60 -0.42 -16.66 0.10
C ALA A 60 -0.93 -17.51 -1.07
N ASP A 61 -1.59 -18.64 -0.76
CA ASP A 61 -2.20 -19.53 -1.75
C ASP A 61 -3.24 -18.79 -2.58
N THR A 62 -4.06 -17.95 -1.93
CA THR A 62 -5.07 -17.15 -2.63
C THR A 62 -4.42 -16.13 -3.57
N ARG A 63 -3.35 -15.46 -3.16
CA ARG A 63 -2.58 -14.56 -4.04
C ARG A 63 -2.02 -15.31 -5.25
N ASN A 64 -1.43 -16.48 -5.02
CA ASN A 64 -0.86 -17.33 -6.07
C ASN A 64 -1.95 -17.79 -7.05
N ALA A 65 -3.13 -18.17 -6.56
CA ALA A 65 -4.26 -18.54 -7.41
C ALA A 65 -4.77 -17.37 -8.26
N VAL A 66 -4.76 -16.12 -7.75
CA VAL A 66 -5.08 -14.93 -8.57
C VAL A 66 -4.04 -14.76 -9.68
N VAL A 67 -2.75 -14.89 -9.35
CA VAL A 67 -1.65 -14.80 -10.32
C VAL A 67 -1.78 -15.87 -11.41
N GLN A 68 -1.96 -17.13 -11.03
CA GLN A 68 -2.13 -18.24 -11.96
C GLN A 68 -3.31 -18.00 -12.91
N ALA A 69 -4.46 -17.59 -12.37
CA ALA A 69 -5.65 -17.29 -13.17
C ALA A 69 -5.49 -16.08 -14.11
N MET A 70 -4.52 -15.19 -13.85
CA MET A 70 -4.13 -14.11 -14.76
C MET A 70 -3.14 -14.59 -15.83
N GLU A 71 -2.21 -15.47 -15.48
CA GLU A 71 -1.22 -16.06 -16.40
C GLU A 71 -1.85 -16.98 -17.44
N SER A 72 -2.77 -17.84 -17.02
CA SER A 72 -3.45 -18.80 -17.88
C SER A 72 -4.55 -18.18 -18.77
N GLY A 73 -4.96 -16.94 -18.49
CA GLY A 73 -6.13 -16.30 -19.11
C GLY A 73 -7.49 -16.85 -18.65
N GLY A 74 -7.55 -17.86 -17.77
CA GLY A 74 -8.81 -18.50 -17.35
C GLY A 74 -9.69 -17.67 -16.41
N GLY A 75 -9.18 -16.55 -15.90
CA GLY A 75 -10.00 -15.51 -15.28
C GLY A 75 -10.61 -15.91 -13.94
N GLY A 76 -11.69 -15.23 -13.55
CA GLY A 76 -12.36 -15.47 -12.26
C GLY A 76 -12.97 -16.88 -12.13
N ARG A 77 -13.27 -17.56 -13.25
CA ARG A 77 -13.77 -18.94 -13.23
C ARG A 77 -12.68 -19.92 -12.82
N GLU A 78 -11.48 -19.78 -13.39
CA GLU A 78 -10.34 -20.60 -13.00
C GLU A 78 -9.92 -20.34 -11.56
N PHE A 79 -9.82 -19.07 -11.16
CA PHE A 79 -9.55 -18.71 -9.76
C PHE A 79 -10.55 -19.39 -8.80
N ALA A 80 -11.84 -19.36 -9.14
CA ALA A 80 -12.84 -20.00 -8.30
C ALA A 80 -12.69 -21.53 -8.24
N ARG A 81 -12.30 -22.15 -9.35
CA ARG A 81 -12.06 -23.61 -9.43
C ARG A 81 -10.85 -24.04 -8.59
N THR A 82 -9.77 -23.27 -8.59
CA THR A 82 -8.54 -23.59 -7.84
C THR A 82 -8.63 -23.23 -6.36
N SER A 83 -9.15 -22.04 -6.03
CA SER A 83 -9.17 -21.56 -4.65
C SER A 83 -10.29 -22.17 -3.80
N LYS A 84 -11.43 -22.55 -4.39
CA LYS A 84 -12.55 -23.10 -3.60
C LYS A 84 -12.16 -24.37 -2.83
N PRO A 85 -11.57 -25.41 -3.44
CA PRO A 85 -11.16 -26.61 -2.71
C PRO A 85 -10.13 -26.32 -1.62
N GLN A 86 -9.15 -25.45 -1.89
CA GLN A 86 -8.11 -25.06 -0.93
C GLN A 86 -8.73 -24.38 0.30
N MET A 87 -9.63 -23.42 0.08
CA MET A 87 -10.36 -22.73 1.15
C MET A 87 -11.24 -23.70 1.94
N GLN A 88 -11.93 -24.63 1.28
CA GLN A 88 -12.73 -25.65 1.95
C GLN A 88 -11.88 -26.57 2.82
N ALA A 89 -10.74 -27.05 2.32
CA ALA A 89 -9.82 -27.91 3.06
C ALA A 89 -9.23 -27.22 4.28
N LYS A 90 -9.01 -25.89 4.20
CA LYS A 90 -8.53 -25.05 5.31
C LYS A 90 -9.65 -24.55 6.22
N GLY A 91 -10.88 -25.05 6.05
CA GLY A 91 -12.04 -24.66 6.86
C GLY A 91 -12.55 -23.23 6.58
N TRP A 92 -12.04 -22.51 5.58
CA TRP A 92 -12.43 -21.14 5.26
C TRP A 92 -13.61 -21.07 4.27
N TRP A 93 -14.75 -21.66 4.58
CA TRP A 93 -15.88 -21.70 3.64
C TRP A 93 -17.25 -21.65 4.32
N GLY A 94 -18.21 -20.96 3.68
CA GLY A 94 -19.58 -20.86 4.14
C GLY A 94 -19.74 -19.91 5.32
N LYS A 95 -20.88 -20.03 6.00
CA LYS A 95 -21.10 -19.36 7.29
C LYS A 95 -20.50 -20.23 8.38
N GLN A 96 -19.74 -19.62 9.29
CA GLN A 96 -19.12 -20.32 10.41
C GLN A 96 -19.17 -19.47 11.66
N THR A 97 -19.27 -20.15 12.79
CA THR A 97 -19.06 -19.56 14.10
C THR A 97 -17.57 -19.62 14.40
N VAL A 98 -16.92 -18.45 14.44
CA VAL A 98 -15.48 -18.33 14.65
C VAL A 98 -15.19 -17.34 15.76
N THR A 99 -14.08 -17.57 16.46
CA THR A 99 -13.57 -16.61 17.45
C THR A 99 -12.71 -15.57 16.75
N ASN A 100 -13.01 -14.29 16.95
CA ASN A 100 -12.19 -13.20 16.42
C ASN A 100 -10.86 -13.05 17.17
N PRO A 101 -9.92 -12.22 16.68
CA PRO A 101 -8.66 -11.96 17.38
C PRO A 101 -8.80 -11.33 18.78
N TYR A 102 -9.99 -10.84 19.13
CA TYR A 102 -10.31 -10.19 20.40
C TYR A 102 -10.93 -11.16 21.43
N GLY A 103 -11.26 -12.40 21.04
CA GLY A 103 -11.81 -13.44 21.91
C GLY A 103 -13.31 -13.67 21.80
N ASP A 104 -14.03 -12.90 20.98
CA ASP A 104 -15.48 -13.03 20.84
C ASP A 104 -15.87 -14.06 19.77
N VAL A 105 -16.91 -14.82 20.08
CA VAL A 105 -17.51 -15.78 19.16
C VAL A 105 -18.54 -15.06 18.29
N GLN A 106 -18.36 -15.10 16.97
CA GLN A 106 -19.27 -14.47 16.01
C GLN A 106 -19.58 -15.39 14.82
N GLU A 107 -20.82 -15.32 14.33
CA GLU A 107 -21.19 -15.95 13.07
C GLU A 107 -20.73 -15.05 11.91
N VAL A 108 -19.84 -15.57 11.06
CA VAL A 108 -19.30 -14.83 9.93
C VAL A 108 -19.48 -15.59 8.63
N GLN A 109 -19.62 -14.84 7.54
CA GLN A 109 -19.48 -15.40 6.20
C GLN A 109 -18.00 -15.42 5.80
N LEU A 110 -17.41 -16.63 5.65
CA LEU A 110 -16.06 -16.85 5.13
C LEU A 110 -16.09 -16.93 3.59
N GLY A 111 -15.52 -17.96 2.98
CA GLY A 111 -15.55 -18.17 1.53
C GLY A 111 -16.97 -18.38 0.98
N SER A 112 -17.25 -17.83 -0.19
CA SER A 112 -18.46 -18.09 -0.98
C SER A 112 -18.20 -17.78 -2.46
N PRO A 113 -19.01 -18.31 -3.41
CA PRO A 113 -18.82 -18.02 -4.84
C PRO A 113 -18.86 -16.52 -5.16
N ARG A 114 -19.74 -15.77 -4.49
CA ARG A 114 -19.82 -14.29 -4.63
C ARG A 114 -18.57 -13.61 -4.11
N ARG A 115 -18.04 -14.08 -2.98
CA ARG A 115 -16.85 -13.52 -2.35
C ARG A 115 -15.59 -13.80 -3.17
N LEU A 116 -15.43 -15.02 -3.70
CA LEU A 116 -14.33 -15.36 -4.61
C LEU A 116 -14.31 -14.42 -5.82
N ARG A 117 -15.47 -14.17 -6.43
CA ARG A 117 -15.60 -13.22 -7.54
C ARG A 117 -15.13 -11.81 -7.16
N THR A 118 -15.50 -11.36 -5.96
CA THR A 118 -15.10 -10.04 -5.44
C THR A 118 -13.59 -9.98 -5.18
N ILE A 119 -13.01 -11.00 -4.55
CA ILE A 119 -11.56 -11.11 -4.26
C ILE A 119 -10.77 -11.03 -5.57
N TYR A 120 -11.14 -11.85 -6.56
CA TYR A 120 -10.44 -11.89 -7.84
C TYR A 120 -10.53 -10.56 -8.58
N HIS A 121 -11.75 -10.02 -8.77
CA HIS A 121 -11.92 -8.80 -9.56
C HIS A 121 -11.25 -7.59 -8.90
N THR A 122 -11.33 -7.46 -7.58
CA THR A 122 -10.73 -6.34 -6.86
C THR A 122 -9.21 -6.38 -7.00
N ASN A 123 -8.58 -7.50 -6.66
CA ASN A 123 -7.12 -7.63 -6.72
C ASN A 123 -6.58 -7.50 -8.14
N ARG A 124 -7.21 -8.16 -9.13
CA ARG A 124 -6.83 -8.02 -10.53
C ARG A 124 -6.97 -6.57 -10.99
N ARG A 125 -8.08 -5.88 -10.67
CA ARG A 125 -8.30 -4.52 -11.13
C ARG A 125 -7.28 -3.56 -10.53
N THR A 126 -7.02 -3.64 -9.24
CA THR A 126 -5.98 -2.84 -8.59
C THR A 126 -4.62 -3.03 -9.26
N ALA A 127 -4.25 -4.28 -9.56
CA ALA A 127 -2.97 -4.58 -10.21
C ALA A 127 -2.85 -4.04 -11.64
N VAL A 128 -3.90 -4.20 -12.45
CA VAL A 128 -3.94 -3.67 -13.80
C VAL A 128 -3.88 -2.14 -13.80
N MET A 129 -4.62 -1.49 -12.89
CA MET A 129 -4.62 -0.03 -12.78
C MET A 129 -3.28 0.52 -12.29
N ALA A 130 -2.61 -0.18 -11.37
CA ALA A 130 -1.26 0.19 -10.93
C ALA A 130 -0.24 0.09 -12.08
N ALA A 131 -0.25 -1.00 -12.84
CA ALA A 131 0.64 -1.13 -14.01
C ALA A 131 0.35 -0.07 -15.07
N GLN A 132 -0.91 0.28 -15.27
CA GLN A 132 -1.32 1.35 -16.19
C GLN A 132 -0.83 2.72 -15.72
N TYR A 133 -0.98 3.03 -14.44
CA TYR A 133 -0.48 4.28 -13.84
C TYR A 133 1.01 4.47 -14.13
N GLN A 134 1.82 3.41 -13.99
CA GLN A 134 3.25 3.47 -14.29
C GLN A 134 3.55 3.83 -15.75
N ARG A 135 2.92 3.14 -16.71
CA ARG A 135 3.14 3.46 -18.13
C ARG A 135 2.69 4.87 -18.47
N MET A 136 1.66 5.36 -17.81
CA MET A 136 1.19 6.74 -17.98
C MET A 136 2.17 7.74 -17.41
N LEU A 137 2.80 7.44 -16.26
CA LEU A 137 3.90 8.25 -15.73
C LEU A 137 5.12 8.27 -16.66
N GLU A 138 5.45 7.15 -17.29
CA GLU A 138 6.57 7.09 -18.26
C GLU A 138 6.29 7.87 -19.54
N ALA A 139 5.01 8.14 -19.83
CA ALA A 139 4.59 8.85 -21.01
C ALA A 139 4.29 10.34 -20.77
N VAL A 140 4.49 10.89 -19.56
CA VAL A 140 4.07 12.27 -19.22
C VAL A 140 4.67 13.35 -20.12
N ASP A 141 5.89 13.14 -20.62
CA ASP A 141 6.55 14.08 -21.53
C ASP A 141 5.77 14.29 -22.83
N THR A 142 5.04 13.26 -23.28
CA THR A 142 4.23 13.28 -24.51
C THR A 142 2.73 13.33 -24.23
N HIS A 143 2.30 12.81 -23.08
CA HIS A 143 0.91 12.68 -22.65
C HIS A 143 0.70 13.21 -21.22
N PRO A 144 0.89 14.53 -20.98
CA PRO A 144 0.87 15.12 -19.64
C PRO A 144 -0.54 15.27 -19.04
N TYR A 145 -1.59 14.90 -19.75
CA TYR A 145 -2.97 15.02 -19.30
C TYR A 145 -3.64 13.67 -19.25
N TRP A 146 -4.44 13.43 -18.23
CA TRP A 146 -5.12 12.17 -18.02
C TRP A 146 -6.63 12.37 -18.01
N GLN A 147 -7.34 11.45 -18.65
CA GLN A 147 -8.79 11.48 -18.78
C GLN A 147 -9.42 10.34 -17.98
N TYR A 148 -10.38 10.66 -17.13
CA TYR A 148 -11.17 9.68 -16.42
C TYR A 148 -12.13 8.97 -17.38
N TRP A 149 -12.05 7.64 -17.47
CA TRP A 149 -12.81 6.87 -18.44
C TRP A 149 -13.68 5.80 -17.76
N ALA A 150 -14.97 6.09 -17.68
CA ALA A 150 -15.97 5.12 -17.21
C ALA A 150 -16.59 4.33 -18.39
N ILE A 151 -16.90 3.05 -18.17
CA ILE A 151 -17.73 2.29 -19.12
C ILE A 151 -19.19 2.74 -19.02
N LEU A 152 -19.83 3.09 -20.14
CA LEU A 152 -21.20 3.63 -20.16
C LEU A 152 -22.23 2.56 -20.58
N ASP A 153 -22.20 1.39 -19.95
CA ASP A 153 -23.08 0.25 -20.26
C ASP A 153 -24.37 0.21 -19.40
N GLY A 154 -24.73 1.33 -18.76
CA GLY A 154 -25.87 1.43 -17.84
C GLY A 154 -25.68 0.78 -16.46
N ARG A 155 -24.63 -0.04 -16.26
CA ARG A 155 -24.32 -0.68 -14.96
C ARG A 155 -23.34 0.13 -14.12
N THR A 156 -22.69 1.12 -14.70
CA THR A 156 -21.78 2.01 -13.99
C THR A 156 -22.54 2.96 -13.08
N ARG A 157 -22.05 3.12 -11.85
CA ARG A 157 -22.62 4.05 -10.87
C ARG A 157 -22.71 5.46 -11.48
N LYS A 158 -23.82 6.16 -11.20
CA LYS A 158 -24.13 7.44 -11.84
C LYS A 158 -23.03 8.50 -11.67
N HIS A 159 -22.42 8.61 -10.48
CA HIS A 159 -21.31 9.54 -10.23
C HIS A 159 -20.03 9.18 -11.01
N HIS A 160 -19.72 7.89 -11.21
CA HIS A 160 -18.60 7.49 -12.07
C HIS A 160 -18.89 7.76 -13.55
N ALA A 161 -20.11 7.50 -14.00
CA ALA A 161 -20.53 7.78 -15.37
C ALA A 161 -20.49 9.30 -15.66
N ALA A 162 -20.86 10.13 -14.68
CA ALA A 162 -20.78 11.58 -14.78
C ALA A 162 -19.33 12.11 -14.86
N MET A 163 -18.37 11.43 -14.21
CA MET A 163 -16.95 11.75 -14.36
C MET A 163 -16.36 11.36 -15.72
N HIS A 164 -17.07 10.57 -16.55
CA HIS A 164 -16.56 10.14 -17.85
C HIS A 164 -16.15 11.33 -18.72
N GLY A 165 -14.95 11.26 -19.28
CA GLY A 165 -14.42 12.26 -20.19
C GLY A 165 -13.75 13.44 -19.50
N THR A 166 -13.84 13.56 -18.17
CA THR A 166 -13.15 14.61 -17.38
C THR A 166 -11.64 14.48 -17.56
N VAL A 167 -10.95 15.60 -17.84
CA VAL A 167 -9.51 15.65 -18.07
C VAL A 167 -8.85 16.51 -17.01
N TYR A 168 -7.80 16.00 -16.39
CA TYR A 168 -6.94 16.73 -15.46
C TYR A 168 -5.47 16.60 -15.89
N ALA A 169 -4.60 17.49 -15.43
CA ALA A 169 -3.16 17.29 -15.54
C ALA A 169 -2.72 16.01 -14.81
N HIS A 170 -1.63 15.38 -15.23
CA HIS A 170 -1.15 14.13 -14.63
C HIS A 170 -0.77 14.28 -13.14
N ASP A 171 -0.39 15.48 -12.71
CA ASP A 171 0.03 15.85 -11.35
C ASP A 171 -1.10 16.48 -10.52
N ASP A 172 -2.30 16.60 -11.08
CA ASP A 172 -3.47 17.08 -10.35
C ASP A 172 -3.75 16.15 -9.14
N PRO A 173 -4.00 16.72 -7.94
CA PRO A 173 -4.14 15.93 -6.72
C PRO A 173 -5.33 14.95 -6.76
N PHE A 174 -6.29 15.12 -7.69
CA PHE A 174 -7.34 14.14 -7.96
C PHE A 174 -6.80 12.72 -8.12
N TRP A 175 -5.70 12.53 -8.86
CA TRP A 175 -5.13 11.21 -9.13
C TRP A 175 -4.48 10.56 -7.90
N GLN A 176 -4.24 11.33 -6.83
CA GLN A 176 -3.73 10.78 -5.58
C GLN A 176 -4.83 10.05 -4.79
N TYR A 177 -6.09 10.45 -4.94
CA TYR A 177 -7.19 9.94 -4.11
C TYR A 177 -8.32 9.28 -4.89
N ASN A 178 -8.40 9.52 -6.19
CA ASN A 178 -9.53 9.13 -7.04
C ASN A 178 -9.11 8.39 -8.32
N TYR A 179 -7.87 7.88 -8.36
CA TYR A 179 -7.42 7.02 -9.44
C TYR A 179 -8.04 5.61 -9.31
N PRO A 180 -8.71 5.08 -10.34
CA PRO A 180 -9.38 3.78 -10.26
C PRO A 180 -8.48 2.61 -9.77
N PRO A 181 -9.04 1.60 -9.08
CA PRO A 181 -10.47 1.39 -8.83
C PRO A 181 -10.99 2.22 -7.64
N ASN A 182 -12.08 2.96 -7.87
CA ASN A 182 -12.71 3.83 -6.87
C ASN A 182 -13.78 3.14 -6.00
N GLY A 183 -13.73 1.81 -5.89
CA GLY A 183 -14.74 1.01 -5.18
C GLY A 183 -14.82 -0.44 -5.67
N TYR A 184 -15.51 -1.29 -4.90
CA TYR A 184 -15.75 -2.68 -5.31
C TYR A 184 -16.48 -2.75 -6.67
N ASN A 185 -16.08 -3.69 -7.52
CA ASN A 185 -16.60 -3.86 -8.89
C ASN A 185 -16.46 -2.62 -9.79
N CYS A 186 -15.55 -1.69 -9.46
CA CYS A 186 -15.26 -0.56 -10.34
C CYS A 186 -14.66 -1.03 -11.68
N ARG A 187 -15.18 -0.50 -12.78
CA ARG A 187 -14.75 -0.80 -14.16
C ARG A 187 -14.20 0.44 -14.88
N CYS A 188 -13.98 1.52 -14.16
CA CYS A 188 -13.40 2.76 -14.69
C CYS A 188 -11.88 2.62 -14.88
N THR A 189 -11.34 3.27 -15.89
CA THR A 189 -9.91 3.32 -16.25
C THR A 189 -9.50 4.79 -16.49
N VAL A 190 -8.25 5.01 -16.88
CA VAL A 190 -7.72 6.34 -17.19
C VAL A 190 -7.02 6.30 -18.54
N LYS A 191 -7.20 7.32 -19.37
CA LYS A 191 -6.52 7.45 -20.67
C LYS A 191 -5.51 8.58 -20.60
N ALA A 192 -4.27 8.35 -21.02
CA ALA A 192 -3.28 9.42 -21.21
C ALA A 192 -3.56 10.15 -22.52
N LEU A 193 -3.48 11.47 -22.51
CA LEU A 193 -3.78 12.36 -23.63
C LEU A 193 -2.59 13.28 -23.91
N SER A 194 -2.33 13.49 -25.20
CA SER A 194 -1.45 14.57 -25.63
C SER A 194 -2.03 15.92 -25.24
N ARG A 195 -1.20 16.97 -25.21
CA ARG A 195 -1.66 18.35 -24.95
C ARG A 195 -2.80 18.75 -25.89
N ARG A 196 -2.65 18.49 -27.19
CA ARG A 196 -3.67 18.80 -28.21
C ARG A 196 -5.00 18.09 -27.95
N ASP A 197 -4.96 16.79 -27.63
CA ASP A 197 -6.18 16.03 -27.37
C ASP A 197 -6.85 16.46 -26.06
N ALA A 198 -6.05 16.83 -25.06
CA ALA A 198 -6.54 17.34 -23.79
C ALA A 198 -7.22 18.71 -23.94
N GLU A 199 -6.62 19.62 -24.69
CA GLU A 199 -7.21 20.93 -25.03
C GLU A 199 -8.54 20.76 -25.78
N ALA A 200 -8.59 19.85 -26.76
CA ALA A 200 -9.82 19.54 -27.48
C ALA A 200 -10.92 18.93 -26.59
N ALA A 201 -10.53 18.10 -25.61
CA ALA A 201 -11.44 17.50 -24.65
C ALA A 201 -11.84 18.45 -23.51
N GLY A 202 -11.15 19.59 -23.34
CA GLY A 202 -11.31 20.54 -22.25
C GLY A 202 -10.63 20.07 -20.96
N ILE A 203 -9.64 20.84 -20.51
CA ILE A 203 -8.88 20.56 -19.28
C ILE A 203 -9.59 21.23 -18.10
N GLU A 204 -9.87 20.44 -17.07
CA GLU A 204 -10.42 20.91 -15.80
C GLU A 204 -9.30 21.00 -14.75
N LYS A 205 -9.63 21.60 -13.60
CA LYS A 205 -8.81 21.55 -12.39
C LYS A 205 -9.65 20.99 -11.25
N SER A 206 -9.13 20.03 -10.50
CA SER A 206 -9.89 19.51 -9.36
C SER A 206 -9.96 20.53 -8.21
N ASP A 207 -11.03 20.43 -7.42
CA ASP A 207 -11.22 21.19 -6.19
C ASP A 207 -11.42 20.19 -5.04
N LEU A 208 -10.32 19.59 -4.60
CA LEU A 208 -10.35 18.53 -3.60
C LEU A 208 -10.56 19.07 -2.18
N ALA A 209 -11.60 18.56 -1.52
CA ALA A 209 -11.87 18.78 -0.12
C ALA A 209 -11.89 17.45 0.67
N ALA A 210 -11.27 17.46 1.84
CA ALA A 210 -11.33 16.33 2.76
C ALA A 210 -12.66 16.30 3.51
N PHE A 211 -13.20 15.11 3.75
CA PHE A 211 -14.35 14.89 4.61
C PHE A 211 -14.22 13.56 5.36
N ASP A 212 -14.73 13.53 6.59
CA ASP A 212 -14.76 12.32 7.40
C ASP A 212 -16.06 11.56 7.20
N GLN A 213 -15.95 10.25 7.02
CA GLN A 213 -17.09 9.35 6.89
C GLN A 213 -17.05 8.29 7.99
N TYR A 214 -18.19 8.08 8.65
CA TYR A 214 -18.44 6.87 9.46
C TYR A 214 -18.54 5.64 8.56
N ILE A 215 -17.71 4.63 8.81
CA ILE A 215 -17.61 3.42 7.98
C ILE A 215 -17.91 2.13 8.75
N GLY A 216 -18.56 2.27 9.91
CA GLY A 216 -19.05 1.18 10.73
C GLY A 216 -18.55 1.26 12.17
N THR A 217 -19.09 0.38 13.00
CA THR A 217 -18.64 0.18 14.37
C THR A 217 -18.18 -1.26 14.50
N ASP A 218 -17.05 -1.48 15.13
CA ASP A 218 -16.61 -2.81 15.52
C ASP A 218 -17.62 -3.38 16.52
N GLN A 219 -18.23 -4.51 16.18
CA GLN A 219 -19.31 -5.10 16.97
C GLN A 219 -18.82 -5.69 18.30
N SER A 220 -17.52 -5.94 18.42
CA SER A 220 -16.87 -6.54 19.57
C SER A 220 -16.38 -5.50 20.56
N THR A 221 -15.76 -4.42 20.07
CA THR A 221 -15.16 -3.37 20.92
C THR A 221 -16.05 -2.14 21.07
N GLY A 222 -17.06 -1.98 20.20
CA GLY A 222 -17.85 -0.75 20.10
C GLY A 222 -17.09 0.40 19.43
N GLU A 223 -15.89 0.16 18.90
CA GLU A 223 -15.05 1.18 18.26
C GLU A 223 -15.71 1.71 16.98
N ILE A 224 -15.82 3.03 16.86
CA ILE A 224 -16.35 3.70 15.66
C ILE A 224 -15.23 3.84 14.63
N TYR A 225 -15.36 3.15 13.50
CA TYR A 225 -14.46 3.33 12.36
C TYR A 225 -14.84 4.58 11.56
N ARG A 226 -13.85 5.44 11.31
CA ARG A 226 -13.95 6.60 10.42
C ARG A 226 -12.87 6.56 9.35
N ALA A 227 -13.19 7.03 8.16
CA ALA A 227 -12.24 7.25 7.07
C ALA A 227 -12.29 8.69 6.58
N THR A 228 -11.12 9.31 6.44
CA THR A 228 -10.97 10.61 5.77
C THR A 228 -10.87 10.38 4.27
N ARG A 229 -11.79 10.95 3.50
CA ARG A 229 -11.88 10.81 2.04
C ARG A 229 -11.78 12.17 1.37
N TYR A 230 -11.41 12.18 0.09
CA TYR A 230 -11.21 13.41 -0.66
C TYR A 230 -12.19 13.48 -1.83
N ALA A 231 -13.02 14.51 -1.82
CA ALA A 231 -14.06 14.75 -2.82
C ALA A 231 -13.74 15.94 -3.71
N THR A 232 -14.11 15.86 -4.98
CA THR A 232 -14.15 17.01 -5.91
C THR A 232 -15.56 17.18 -6.47
N PRO A 233 -16.02 18.40 -6.77
CA PRO A 233 -17.25 18.61 -7.53
C PRO A 233 -17.21 17.84 -8.86
N ILE A 234 -18.33 17.22 -9.23
CA ILE A 234 -18.47 16.55 -10.53
C ILE A 234 -18.60 17.62 -11.63
N PRO A 235 -17.68 17.67 -12.61
CA PRO A 235 -17.81 18.58 -13.75
C PRO A 235 -19.03 18.24 -14.63
N GLN A 236 -19.34 19.10 -15.59
CA GLN A 236 -20.33 18.78 -16.60
C GLN A 236 -19.90 17.51 -17.38
N PRO A 237 -20.71 16.44 -17.38
CA PRO A 237 -20.34 15.19 -18.03
C PRO A 237 -20.11 15.39 -19.51
N LYS A 238 -19.01 14.84 -20.00
CA LYS A 238 -18.65 14.86 -21.42
C LYS A 238 -19.18 13.57 -22.04
N GLY A 239 -20.48 13.56 -22.35
CA GLY A 239 -21.17 12.41 -22.97
C GLY A 239 -22.56 12.12 -22.39
N TYR A 240 -23.12 10.96 -22.73
CA TYR A 240 -24.46 10.56 -22.26
C TYR A 240 -24.39 10.00 -20.81
N ALA A 241 -24.46 10.91 -19.84
CA ALA A 241 -24.54 10.58 -18.42
C ALA A 241 -25.71 11.34 -17.75
N PRO A 242 -26.31 10.81 -16.67
CA PRO A 242 -27.43 11.45 -15.99
C PRO A 242 -26.98 12.71 -15.22
N TYR A 243 -26.87 13.84 -15.92
CA TYR A 243 -26.33 15.08 -15.34
C TYR A 243 -27.32 15.84 -14.45
N GLY A 244 -28.60 15.93 -14.82
CA GLY A 244 -29.57 16.77 -14.10
C GLY A 244 -29.65 16.50 -12.60
N LYS A 245 -29.64 15.21 -12.19
CA LYS A 245 -29.66 14.80 -10.78
C LYS A 245 -28.31 14.91 -10.07
N LEU A 246 -27.23 15.26 -10.78
CA LEU A 246 -25.84 15.29 -10.30
C LEU A 246 -25.18 16.67 -10.44
N ARG A 247 -25.92 17.72 -10.81
CA ARG A 247 -25.41 19.07 -11.10
C ARG A 247 -24.58 19.73 -9.97
N HIS A 248 -24.67 19.21 -8.74
CA HIS A 248 -23.87 19.66 -7.58
C HIS A 248 -23.31 18.48 -6.77
N ALA A 249 -23.29 17.28 -7.37
CA ALA A 249 -22.79 16.11 -6.70
C ALA A 249 -21.26 16.15 -6.59
N GLN A 250 -20.75 15.52 -5.54
CA GLN A 250 -19.33 15.34 -5.28
C GLN A 250 -18.89 13.95 -5.74
N PHE A 251 -17.65 13.83 -6.21
CA PHE A 251 -17.02 12.56 -6.53
C PHE A 251 -15.89 12.27 -5.55
N ALA A 252 -15.97 11.11 -4.89
CA ALA A 252 -14.91 10.55 -4.06
C ALA A 252 -14.90 9.03 -4.22
N ALA A 253 -13.71 8.42 -4.28
CA ALA A 253 -13.54 6.97 -4.18
C ALA A 253 -14.13 6.43 -2.88
N ASP A 254 -14.76 5.25 -2.91
CA ASP A 254 -15.33 4.59 -1.73
C ASP A 254 -14.28 4.41 -0.63
N ALA A 255 -14.70 4.33 0.64
CA ALA A 255 -13.79 4.03 1.75
C ALA A 255 -13.00 2.73 1.48
N GLY A 256 -11.68 2.74 1.73
CA GLY A 256 -10.79 1.64 1.36
C GLY A 256 -10.24 1.69 -0.07
N PHE A 257 -10.66 2.68 -0.88
CA PHE A 257 -10.24 2.86 -2.29
C PHE A 257 -9.72 4.27 -2.61
N ASN A 258 -9.60 5.15 -1.61
CA ASN A 258 -9.10 6.53 -1.74
C ASN A 258 -7.56 6.63 -1.77
N GLY A 259 -6.83 5.53 -2.00
CA GLY A 259 -5.37 5.50 -2.03
C GLY A 259 -4.80 5.45 -3.46
N SER A 260 -3.75 6.23 -3.73
CA SER A 260 -3.10 6.24 -5.06
C SER A 260 -2.32 4.95 -5.33
N PRO A 261 -2.28 4.46 -6.58
CA PRO A 261 -1.26 3.51 -7.01
C PRO A 261 0.18 4.04 -6.81
N ALA A 262 0.37 5.36 -6.77
CA ALA A 262 1.66 5.98 -6.48
C ALA A 262 2.18 5.65 -5.07
N ALA A 263 1.28 5.40 -4.12
CA ALA A 263 1.62 5.03 -2.74
C ALA A 263 1.90 3.53 -2.57
N SER A 264 1.90 2.74 -3.65
CA SER A 264 2.16 1.29 -3.61
C SER A 264 3.66 0.95 -3.67
N HIS A 265 4.07 -0.18 -3.10
CA HIS A 265 5.46 -0.71 -3.12
C HIS A 265 6.09 -0.81 -4.51
N LEU A 266 5.25 -0.78 -5.55
CA LEU A 266 5.65 -0.75 -6.94
C LEU A 266 6.46 0.51 -7.30
N MET A 267 6.10 1.68 -6.76
CA MET A 267 6.87 2.90 -7.02
C MET A 267 8.20 2.87 -6.27
N ASP A 268 8.21 2.46 -5.00
CA ASP A 268 9.42 2.32 -4.19
C ASP A 268 10.45 1.39 -4.85
N GLN A 269 10.01 0.24 -5.36
CA GLN A 269 10.88 -0.74 -6.02
C GLN A 269 11.21 -0.40 -7.47
N LEU A 270 10.33 0.28 -8.22
CA LEU A 270 10.65 0.74 -9.57
C LEU A 270 11.64 1.91 -9.53
N TRP A 271 11.57 2.77 -8.51
CA TRP A 271 12.57 3.80 -8.26
C TRP A 271 13.91 3.15 -7.92
N LEU A 272 13.91 2.11 -7.08
CA LEU A 272 15.09 1.30 -6.83
C LEU A 272 15.63 0.63 -8.11
N GLN A 273 14.78 0.01 -8.93
CA GLN A 273 15.17 -0.69 -10.15
C GLN A 273 15.68 0.28 -11.23
N LYS A 274 14.97 1.38 -11.49
CA LYS A 274 15.41 2.42 -12.44
C LYS A 274 16.70 3.06 -11.99
N ALA A 275 16.89 3.27 -10.68
CA ALA A 275 18.13 3.79 -10.17
C ALA A 275 19.28 2.76 -10.27
N VAL A 276 19.00 1.46 -10.11
CA VAL A 276 19.97 0.35 -10.33
C VAL A 276 20.37 0.29 -11.80
N ASP A 277 19.39 0.34 -12.71
CA ASP A 277 19.60 0.23 -14.15
C ASP A 277 20.29 1.47 -14.74
N ALA A 278 20.04 2.67 -14.19
CA ALA A 278 20.61 3.92 -14.68
C ALA A 278 21.96 4.32 -14.04
N LEU A 279 22.23 3.89 -12.80
CA LEU A 279 23.34 4.42 -11.99
C LEU A 279 24.24 3.35 -11.35
N GLY A 280 23.85 2.07 -11.37
CA GLY A 280 24.49 0.98 -10.60
C GLY A 280 24.00 0.91 -9.14
N GLN A 281 24.13 -0.25 -8.49
CA GLN A 281 23.51 -0.55 -7.17
C GLN A 281 23.78 0.49 -6.07
N GLU A 282 25.01 0.99 -5.92
CA GLU A 282 25.33 1.96 -4.86
C GLU A 282 24.71 3.33 -5.10
N ARG A 283 24.83 3.87 -6.32
CA ARG A 283 24.25 5.18 -6.67
C ARG A 283 22.72 5.12 -6.68
N ALA A 284 22.15 3.95 -6.98
CA ALA A 284 20.73 3.69 -6.87
C ALA A 284 20.21 3.81 -5.44
N LEU A 285 20.87 3.13 -4.51
CA LEU A 285 20.54 3.19 -3.08
C LEU A 285 20.70 4.60 -2.52
N GLN A 286 21.71 5.36 -2.98
CA GLN A 286 21.89 6.76 -2.61
C GLN A 286 20.77 7.67 -3.12
N ALA A 287 20.34 7.49 -4.38
CA ALA A 287 19.21 8.24 -4.95
C ALA A 287 17.90 7.94 -4.19
N VAL A 288 17.61 6.67 -3.92
CA VAL A 288 16.42 6.31 -3.15
C VAL A 288 16.49 6.80 -1.71
N THR A 289 17.68 6.82 -1.09
CA THR A 289 17.86 7.41 0.24
C THR A 289 17.57 8.90 0.24
N ARG A 290 17.98 9.64 -0.80
CA ARG A 290 17.64 11.06 -0.96
C ARG A 290 16.14 11.29 -1.08
N ASP A 291 15.47 10.48 -1.90
CA ASP A 291 14.01 10.59 -2.09
C ASP A 291 13.24 10.16 -0.84
N MET A 292 13.74 9.17 -0.10
CA MET A 292 13.18 8.79 1.18
C MET A 292 13.35 9.91 2.22
N ALA A 293 14.41 10.71 2.16
CA ALA A 293 14.58 11.87 3.02
C ALA A 293 13.75 13.11 2.59
N ALA A 294 12.97 13.04 1.50
CA ALA A 294 12.22 14.19 0.99
C ALA A 294 11.17 14.72 1.98
N GLU A 295 11.07 16.06 2.08
CA GLU A 295 10.19 16.75 3.03
C GLU A 295 8.71 16.29 3.02
N PRO A 296 8.05 16.04 1.87
CA PRO A 296 6.67 15.55 1.88
C PRO A 296 6.51 14.21 2.60
N ARG A 297 7.47 13.28 2.42
CA ARG A 297 7.45 11.97 3.07
C ARG A 297 7.75 12.09 4.55
N VAL A 298 8.72 12.93 4.94
CA VAL A 298 9.03 13.20 6.35
C VAL A 298 7.80 13.76 7.06
N ARG A 299 7.12 14.75 6.48
CA ARG A 299 5.87 15.30 7.03
C ARG A 299 4.77 14.24 7.13
N GLY A 300 4.63 13.39 6.11
CA GLY A 300 3.67 12.28 6.10
C GLY A 300 3.91 11.27 7.23
N PHE A 301 5.17 10.86 7.43
CA PHE A 301 5.55 9.97 8.53
C PHE A 301 5.28 10.60 9.90
N LEU A 302 5.68 11.86 10.12
CA LEU A 302 5.47 12.54 11.40
C LEU A 302 3.98 12.81 11.68
N ALA A 303 3.18 13.09 10.65
CA ALA A 303 1.74 13.16 10.79
C ALA A 303 1.16 11.81 11.20
N TRP A 304 1.57 10.72 10.55
CA TRP A 304 1.15 9.36 10.94
C TRP A 304 1.54 9.02 12.39
N VAL A 305 2.75 9.37 12.82
CA VAL A 305 3.21 9.19 14.20
C VAL A 305 2.32 9.97 15.17
N ARG A 306 2.10 11.27 14.94
CA ARG A 306 1.23 12.11 15.79
C ARG A 306 -0.18 11.56 15.89
N THR A 307 -0.77 11.17 14.75
CA THR A 307 -2.11 10.56 14.73
C THR A 307 -2.13 9.27 15.54
N THR A 308 -1.12 8.41 15.36
CA THR A 308 -1.00 7.13 16.09
C THR A 308 -0.84 7.33 17.59
N GLN A 309 0.00 8.28 18.01
CA GLN A 309 0.15 8.65 19.42
C GLN A 309 -1.13 9.23 20.00
N GLY A 310 -1.80 10.12 19.26
CA GLY A 310 -3.07 10.71 19.67
C GLY A 310 -4.20 9.69 19.82
N MET A 311 -4.20 8.63 19.02
CA MET A 311 -5.14 7.51 19.17
C MET A 311 -4.80 6.62 20.37
N GLY A 312 -3.51 6.43 20.68
CA GLY A 312 -3.06 5.61 21.81
C GLY A 312 -3.14 4.09 21.57
N TYR A 313 -3.51 3.65 20.36
CA TYR A 313 -3.50 2.25 19.94
C TYR A 313 -3.00 2.07 18.51
N SER A 314 -2.52 0.86 18.23
CA SER A 314 -1.99 0.44 16.93
C SER A 314 -3.12 0.10 15.97
N GLN A 315 -3.06 0.61 14.75
CA GLN A 315 -3.97 0.28 13.64
C GLN A 315 -3.40 -0.79 12.69
N HIS A 316 -2.29 -1.44 13.06
CA HIS A 316 -1.58 -2.44 12.25
C HIS A 316 -1.06 -1.91 10.90
N ARG A 317 -0.82 -0.60 10.84
CA ARG A 317 -0.26 0.11 9.70
C ARG A 317 1.26 0.01 9.68
N THR A 318 1.82 0.03 8.48
CA THR A 318 3.25 0.12 8.22
C THR A 318 3.58 1.38 7.45
N TYR A 319 4.74 1.96 7.76
CA TYR A 319 5.34 3.05 7.02
C TYR A 319 6.76 2.65 6.64
N GLY A 320 7.12 2.68 5.36
CA GLY A 320 8.51 2.44 4.96
C GLY A 320 9.36 3.61 5.47
N VAL A 321 10.41 3.35 6.24
CA VAL A 321 11.26 4.41 6.86
C VAL A 321 12.60 4.59 6.16
N GLY A 322 13.13 3.55 5.53
CA GLY A 322 14.31 3.67 4.69
C GLY A 322 14.66 2.37 3.97
N ILE A 323 15.90 2.25 3.50
CA ILE A 323 16.45 1.03 2.88
C ILE A 323 17.69 0.59 3.65
N LEU A 324 17.90 -0.72 3.74
CA LEU A 324 19.12 -1.31 4.29
C LEU A 324 20.36 -0.89 3.48
N SER A 325 21.47 -0.62 4.18
CA SER A 325 22.75 -0.45 3.50
C SER A 325 23.20 -1.75 2.84
N ALA A 326 24.11 -1.65 1.87
CA ALA A 326 24.71 -2.83 1.24
C ALA A 326 25.41 -3.73 2.27
N ARG A 327 26.06 -3.14 3.28
CA ARG A 327 26.75 -3.87 4.36
C ARG A 327 25.78 -4.64 5.24
N ALA A 328 24.67 -4.00 5.63
CA ALA A 328 23.60 -4.64 6.39
C ALA A 328 22.96 -5.78 5.60
N LEU A 329 22.69 -5.58 4.31
CA LEU A 329 22.12 -6.61 3.45
C LEU A 329 23.04 -7.83 3.32
N ALA A 330 24.33 -7.60 3.07
CA ALA A 330 25.33 -8.68 3.02
C ALA A 330 25.42 -9.43 4.36
N ARG A 331 25.34 -8.71 5.49
CA ARG A 331 25.33 -9.35 6.81
C ARG A 331 24.11 -10.25 7.00
N PHE A 332 22.92 -9.81 6.57
CA PHE A 332 21.71 -10.63 6.62
C PHE A 332 21.80 -11.86 5.72
N GLN A 333 22.39 -11.75 4.54
CA GLN A 333 22.60 -12.89 3.63
C GLN A 333 23.53 -13.95 4.20
N VAL A 334 24.56 -13.53 4.96
CA VAL A 334 25.44 -14.47 5.68
C VAL A 334 24.73 -15.07 6.89
N ALA A 335 23.88 -14.30 7.56
CA ALA A 335 23.19 -14.76 8.76
C ALA A 335 22.02 -15.70 8.44
N PHE A 336 21.26 -15.46 7.39
CA PHE A 336 20.00 -16.16 7.14
C PHE A 336 20.00 -16.87 5.80
N PRO A 337 19.28 -18.00 5.69
CA PRO A 337 19.14 -18.69 4.41
C PRO A 337 18.39 -17.81 3.41
N SER A 338 18.62 -18.05 2.12
CA SER A 338 18.15 -17.18 1.03
C SER A 338 16.62 -17.01 1.01
N GLU A 339 15.84 -18.01 1.46
CA GLU A 339 14.37 -17.95 1.51
C GLU A 339 13.86 -16.93 2.55
N ARG A 340 14.71 -16.52 3.49
CA ARG A 340 14.39 -15.49 4.49
C ARG A 340 14.76 -14.08 4.02
N MET A 341 15.33 -13.92 2.83
CA MET A 341 15.74 -12.62 2.30
C MET A 341 14.60 -11.93 1.56
N GLY A 342 13.77 -11.19 2.30
CA GLY A 342 12.71 -10.34 1.74
C GLY A 342 13.22 -8.98 1.23
N SER A 343 12.29 -8.03 1.11
CA SER A 343 12.58 -6.65 0.66
C SER A 343 13.64 -5.94 1.54
N PRO A 344 14.60 -5.19 0.95
CA PRO A 344 15.55 -4.37 1.70
C PRO A 344 14.95 -3.04 2.20
N VAL A 345 13.72 -2.69 1.79
CA VAL A 345 12.99 -1.55 2.35
C VAL A 345 12.59 -1.88 3.78
N VAL A 346 12.96 -1.02 4.72
CA VAL A 346 12.68 -1.21 6.15
C VAL A 346 11.32 -0.62 6.49
N ALA A 347 10.41 -1.48 6.94
CA ALA A 347 9.10 -1.07 7.43
C ALA A 347 9.12 -0.71 8.92
N TYR A 348 8.36 0.31 9.30
CA TYR A 348 8.07 0.69 10.68
C TYR A 348 6.59 0.46 10.96
N LYS A 349 6.27 -0.26 12.03
CA LYS A 349 4.89 -0.62 12.39
C LYS A 349 4.38 0.32 13.48
N ASP A 350 3.13 0.75 13.41
CA ASP A 350 2.47 1.57 14.44
C ASP A 350 2.41 0.91 15.83
N LYS A 351 2.50 -0.42 15.92
CA LYS A 351 2.71 -1.12 17.20
C LYS A 351 3.98 -0.67 17.95
N LEU A 352 4.94 -0.08 17.25
CA LEU A 352 6.14 0.54 17.84
C LEU A 352 5.96 2.02 18.18
N ILE A 353 4.76 2.56 17.99
CA ILE A 353 4.37 3.91 18.38
C ILE A 353 3.33 3.87 19.51
N ALA A 354 2.35 2.96 19.44
CA ALA A 354 1.24 2.88 20.40
C ALA A 354 0.95 1.45 20.93
N GLY A 355 1.88 0.52 20.76
CA GLY A 355 1.71 -0.87 21.19
C GLY A 355 2.21 -1.15 22.62
N LYS A 356 2.03 -2.40 23.07
CA LYS A 356 2.46 -2.87 24.41
C LYS A 356 3.94 -2.60 24.69
N LYS A 357 4.79 -2.68 23.67
CA LYS A 357 6.24 -2.48 23.83
C LYS A 357 6.57 -1.02 24.14
N VAL A 358 5.92 -0.07 23.47
CA VAL A 358 6.11 1.37 23.73
C VAL A 358 5.63 1.73 25.13
N ARG A 359 4.47 1.23 25.56
CA ARG A 359 3.97 1.45 26.93
C ARG A 359 4.96 0.99 28.01
N ARG A 360 5.76 -0.06 27.75
CA ARG A 360 6.84 -0.46 28.67
C ARG A 360 7.98 0.54 28.68
N HIS A 361 8.30 1.13 27.53
CA HIS A 361 9.34 2.15 27.40
C HIS A 361 8.89 3.51 27.98
N GLU A 362 7.63 3.90 27.82
CA GLU A 362 7.03 5.07 28.48
C GLU A 362 7.13 4.94 29.99
N LYS A 363 6.75 3.76 30.52
CA LYS A 363 6.85 3.47 31.96
C LYS A 363 8.29 3.45 32.47
N ALA A 364 9.26 3.19 31.59
CA ALA A 364 10.69 3.23 31.87
C ALA A 364 11.33 4.61 31.56
N GLY A 365 10.56 5.58 31.05
CA GLY A 365 11.03 6.91 30.67
C GLY A 365 12.02 6.91 29.49
N ASN A 366 11.96 5.91 28.61
CA ASN A 366 12.87 5.77 27.47
C ASN A 366 12.18 5.52 26.12
N ASP A 367 10.89 5.85 26.02
CA ASP A 367 10.15 5.89 24.76
C ASP A 367 10.67 6.99 23.81
N LEU A 368 10.36 6.84 22.53
CA LEU A 368 10.79 7.79 21.49
C LEU A 368 9.82 8.96 21.40
N ASP A 369 10.37 10.17 21.38
CA ASP A 369 9.64 11.42 21.17
C ASP A 369 9.60 11.82 19.68
N MET A 370 8.87 12.89 19.35
CA MET A 370 8.76 13.38 17.98
C MET A 370 10.11 13.75 17.35
N ALA A 371 11.05 14.25 18.16
CA ALA A 371 12.41 14.56 17.70
C ALA A 371 13.16 13.29 17.29
N ALA A 372 13.01 12.19 18.04
CA ALA A 372 13.55 10.89 17.64
C ALA A 372 12.94 10.37 16.34
N TYR A 373 11.61 10.41 16.22
CA TYR A 373 10.94 9.97 14.98
C TYR A 373 11.39 10.78 13.76
N GLU A 374 11.56 12.09 13.91
CA GLU A 374 12.10 12.95 12.86
C GLU A 374 13.55 12.61 12.51
N LYS A 375 14.42 12.42 13.52
CA LYS A 375 15.81 11.99 13.31
C LYS A 375 15.87 10.66 12.55
N ILE A 376 15.04 9.69 12.93
CA ILE A 376 14.96 8.37 12.28
C ILE A 376 14.58 8.50 10.81
N ILE A 377 13.47 9.17 10.48
CA ILE A 377 12.99 9.21 9.09
C ILE A 377 13.92 10.00 8.17
N ARG A 378 14.56 11.06 8.69
CA ARG A 378 15.49 11.90 7.93
C ARG A 378 16.84 11.24 7.72
N SER A 379 17.35 10.56 8.75
CA SER A 379 18.72 10.05 8.78
C SER A 379 18.78 8.53 8.63
N PHE A 380 17.70 7.85 8.21
CA PHE A 380 17.62 6.40 8.25
C PHE A 380 18.82 5.69 7.58
N GLY A 381 19.24 6.20 6.41
CA GLY A 381 20.37 5.67 5.65
C GLY A 381 21.75 6.12 6.16
N GLN A 382 21.81 6.93 7.21
CA GLN A 382 23.02 7.53 7.77
C GLN A 382 22.98 7.52 9.32
N PRO A 383 22.96 6.32 9.94
CA PRO A 383 23.09 6.21 11.40
C PRO A 383 24.51 6.57 11.87
N ASP A 384 24.64 7.01 13.12
CA ASP A 384 25.94 7.26 13.74
C ASP A 384 26.70 5.94 13.99
N TYR A 385 25.96 4.86 14.29
CA TYR A 385 26.50 3.50 14.26
C TYR A 385 25.55 2.53 13.57
N GLU A 386 26.11 1.72 12.67
CA GLU A 386 25.46 0.57 12.06
C GLU A 386 26.11 -0.71 12.63
N LEU A 387 25.39 -1.43 13.49
CA LEU A 387 25.94 -2.53 14.28
C LEU A 387 25.14 -3.81 14.09
N TRP A 388 25.74 -4.95 14.41
CA TRP A 388 25.11 -6.25 14.43
C TRP A 388 25.00 -6.79 15.86
N ASP A 389 23.80 -7.13 16.29
CA ASP A 389 23.54 -7.82 17.55
C ASP A 389 23.87 -9.30 17.40
N THR A 390 24.95 -9.75 18.05
CA THR A 390 25.44 -11.13 17.94
C THR A 390 24.50 -12.16 18.57
N ARG A 391 23.69 -11.75 19.55
CA ARG A 391 22.76 -12.63 20.27
C ARG A 391 21.43 -12.75 19.52
N ASN A 392 20.83 -11.62 19.18
CA ASN A 392 19.49 -11.59 18.57
C ASN A 392 19.52 -11.67 17.04
N ARG A 393 20.70 -11.52 16.43
CA ARG A 393 20.88 -11.52 14.97
C ARG A 393 20.05 -10.43 14.28
N HIS A 394 19.99 -9.26 14.92
CA HIS A 394 19.34 -8.07 14.42
C HIS A 394 20.39 -7.05 13.98
N LEU A 395 20.05 -6.27 12.96
CA LEU A 395 20.75 -5.04 12.66
C LEU A 395 20.35 -3.99 13.70
N LEU A 396 21.31 -3.25 14.21
CA LEU A 396 21.10 -2.12 15.11
C LEU A 396 21.50 -0.83 14.40
N LEU A 397 20.57 0.12 14.35
CA LEU A 397 20.83 1.48 13.89
C LEU A 397 20.81 2.41 15.09
N ILE A 398 21.93 3.08 15.34
CA ILE A 398 22.11 3.98 16.48
C ILE A 398 22.21 5.41 15.98
N TYR A 399 21.42 6.30 16.60
CA TYR A 399 21.49 7.75 16.34
C TYR A 399 21.80 8.48 17.64
N ASP A 400 22.88 9.25 17.67
CA ASP A 400 23.25 10.09 18.82
C ASP A 400 22.28 11.26 18.96
N MET A 401 21.84 11.48 20.20
CA MET A 401 20.92 12.54 20.60
C MET A 401 21.48 13.34 21.79
N GLY A 402 22.81 13.37 21.96
CA GLY A 402 23.49 14.13 23.00
C GLY A 402 23.44 13.42 24.36
N GLY A 403 24.31 12.42 24.55
CA GLY A 403 24.44 11.66 25.82
C GLY A 403 23.52 10.43 25.93
N LYS A 404 22.40 10.43 25.21
CA LYS A 404 21.55 9.26 24.93
C LYS A 404 21.49 9.02 23.43
N ALA A 405 21.12 7.81 23.04
CA ALA A 405 21.01 7.40 21.66
C ALA A 405 19.67 6.73 21.38
N ILE A 406 19.14 6.93 20.19
CA ILE A 406 18.03 6.12 19.67
C ILE A 406 18.64 4.79 19.25
N LYS A 407 18.15 3.68 19.82
CA LYS A 407 18.52 2.32 19.39
C LYS A 407 17.35 1.70 18.64
N LEU A 408 17.47 1.56 17.32
CA LEU A 408 16.55 0.77 16.52
C LEU A 408 17.10 -0.62 16.28
N ALA A 409 16.25 -1.64 16.44
CA ALA A 409 16.57 -3.01 16.04
C ALA A 409 15.73 -3.40 14.83
N VAL A 410 16.40 -3.90 13.80
CA VAL A 410 15.82 -4.31 12.52
C VAL A 410 16.03 -5.82 12.33
N ASN A 411 14.97 -6.51 11.95
CA ASN A 411 14.98 -7.94 11.63
C ASN A 411 14.71 -8.14 10.14
N MET A 412 15.26 -9.22 9.57
CA MET A 412 14.98 -9.66 8.21
C MET A 412 14.09 -10.90 8.24
N THR A 413 13.00 -10.87 7.47
CA THR A 413 12.10 -11.99 7.25
C THR A 413 11.87 -12.18 5.75
N ALA A 414 11.22 -13.28 5.36
CA ALA A 414 10.81 -13.51 3.97
C ALA A 414 9.89 -12.39 3.43
N GLU A 415 9.22 -11.64 4.30
CA GLU A 415 8.37 -10.50 3.93
C GLU A 415 9.18 -9.22 3.69
N GLY A 416 10.33 -9.09 4.36
CA GLY A 416 11.25 -7.97 4.24
C GLY A 416 11.84 -7.52 5.57
N ALA A 417 12.62 -6.45 5.50
CA ALA A 417 13.21 -5.82 6.67
C ALA A 417 12.15 -5.04 7.47
N GLU A 418 12.14 -5.20 8.79
CA GLU A 418 11.25 -4.46 9.67
C GLU A 418 11.92 -4.01 10.95
N VAL A 419 11.56 -2.81 11.42
CA VAL A 419 11.88 -2.39 12.78
C VAL A 419 11.05 -3.23 13.75
N VAL A 420 11.74 -3.87 14.70
CA VAL A 420 11.13 -4.71 15.75
C VAL A 420 11.26 -4.09 17.14
N SER A 421 12.08 -3.03 17.27
CA SER A 421 12.30 -2.28 18.50
C SER A 421 12.82 -0.87 18.22
N GLY A 422 12.40 0.10 19.03
CA GLY A 422 12.98 1.44 19.06
C GLY A 422 12.76 2.08 20.43
N PHE A 423 13.83 2.58 21.05
CA PHE A 423 13.80 3.28 22.35
C PHE A 423 15.12 4.02 22.60
N TYR A 424 15.13 4.93 23.58
CA TYR A 424 16.34 5.61 24.02
C TYR A 424 17.20 4.73 24.92
N VAL A 425 18.52 4.83 24.75
CA VAL A 425 19.51 4.11 25.57
C VAL A 425 20.68 5.06 25.87
N PRO A 426 21.30 5.02 27.06
CA PRO A 426 22.52 5.78 27.31
C PRO A 426 23.61 5.43 26.31
N MET A 427 24.31 6.43 25.75
CA MET A 427 25.36 6.18 24.76
C MET A 427 26.51 5.33 25.33
N VAL A 428 26.79 5.47 26.64
CA VAL A 428 27.77 4.65 27.36
C VAL A 428 27.43 3.15 27.32
N ALA A 429 26.15 2.79 27.36
CA ALA A 429 25.72 1.40 27.29
C ALA A 429 25.93 0.80 25.90
N ILE A 430 25.73 1.60 24.83
CA ILE A 430 26.04 1.19 23.46
C ILE A 430 27.55 0.95 23.31
N ARG A 431 28.39 1.88 23.78
CA ARG A 431 29.85 1.74 23.73
C ARG A 431 30.33 0.53 24.53
N GLY A 432 29.79 0.31 25.73
CA GLY A 432 30.11 -0.87 26.54
C GLY A 432 29.74 -2.18 25.85
N ALA A 433 28.58 -2.25 25.18
CA ALA A 433 28.17 -3.42 24.41
C ALA A 433 29.04 -3.67 23.17
N ILE A 434 29.59 -2.61 22.55
CA ILE A 434 30.57 -2.73 21.47
C ILE A 434 31.89 -3.30 22.03
N THR A 435 32.42 -2.72 23.10
CA THR A 435 33.67 -3.19 23.72
C THR A 435 33.55 -4.63 24.23
N GLY A 436 32.39 -5.01 24.76
CA GLY A 436 32.08 -6.36 25.21
C GLY A 436 31.79 -7.37 24.09
N GLY A 437 31.82 -6.95 22.82
CA GLY A 437 31.58 -7.82 21.66
C GLY A 437 30.13 -8.25 21.45
N GLU A 438 29.18 -7.71 22.23
CA GLU A 438 27.75 -7.98 22.05
C GLU A 438 27.23 -7.32 20.76
N PHE A 439 27.67 -6.10 20.48
CA PHE A 439 27.38 -5.38 19.23
C PHE A 439 28.65 -5.22 18.40
N VAL A 440 28.63 -5.71 17.16
CA VAL A 440 29.79 -5.66 16.25
C VAL A 440 29.51 -4.65 15.14
N PRO A 441 30.37 -3.64 14.89
CA PRO A 441 30.20 -2.73 13.77
C PRO A 441 30.16 -3.43 12.41
N LEU A 442 29.34 -2.89 11.49
CA LEU A 442 29.27 -3.33 10.10
C LEU A 442 30.15 -2.50 9.15
#